data_AF-A0A954T905-F1
#
_entry.id   AF-A0A954T905-F1
#
_cell.length_a   1.000
_cell.length_b   1.000
_cell.length_c   1.000
_cell.angle_alpha   90.00
_cell.angle_beta   90.00
_cell.angle_gamma   90.00
#
_symmetry.space_group_name_H-M   'P 1'
#
loop_
_entity.id
_entity.type
_entity.pdbx_description
1 polymer ?
#
loop_
_entity_poly.entity_id
_entity_poly.type
_entity_poly.pdbx_seq_one_letter_code
_entity_poly.pdbx_strand_id
1 'polypeptide(L)'
;NEPTEEGVLGAEKILKIVSQLSREDVCIVLLSGGGSALLPAPVGGVSLSDKQVVTRGLMQAGASIDELNCVRKHLSRIKGGRLAQACTAGTIITLIISDVIGDPLDVIASGPTVADSTTAADALAVLQKFVPSMPDVPANIFEHLKEAAQNEDVSDQPIQSSVRNVIIGNIDVAISAAAHEAAQRGYDVESLGGKNAGIAREVGMDLAE
;
A
#
# COMPACT_ATOMS: atom_id res chain seq x y z
N ASN A 1 -8.80 -11.51 4.42
CA ASN A 1 -7.89 -10.47 3.88
C ASN A 1 -6.43 -10.92 3.88
N GLU A 2 -6.14 -12.20 3.64
CA GLU A 2 -4.75 -12.65 3.49
C GLU A 2 -4.43 -12.88 2.01
N PRO A 3 -3.18 -12.63 1.59
CA PRO A 3 -2.69 -13.00 0.27
C PRO A 3 -2.90 -14.48 -0.08
N THR A 4 -3.26 -14.78 -1.32
CA THR A 4 -3.39 -16.16 -1.83
C THR A 4 -2.49 -16.39 -3.05
N GLU A 5 -2.32 -17.65 -3.44
CA GLU A 5 -1.56 -18.04 -4.63
C GLU A 5 -2.20 -17.48 -5.91
N GLU A 6 -3.53 -17.43 -6.01
CA GLU A 6 -4.22 -16.79 -7.13
C GLU A 6 -3.88 -15.29 -7.22
N GLY A 7 -3.74 -14.64 -6.07
CA GLY A 7 -3.23 -13.27 -5.99
C GLY A 7 -1.81 -13.14 -6.53
N VAL A 8 -0.93 -14.09 -6.24
CA VAL A 8 0.45 -14.11 -6.77
C VAL A 8 0.44 -14.23 -8.29
N LEU A 9 -0.34 -15.16 -8.83
CA LEU A 9 -0.50 -15.33 -10.28
C LEU A 9 -1.05 -14.06 -10.96
N GLY A 10 -2.00 -13.37 -10.31
CA GLY A 10 -2.50 -12.08 -10.79
C GLY A 10 -1.42 -11.00 -10.80
N ALA A 11 -0.67 -10.88 -9.71
CA ALA A 11 0.42 -9.93 -9.55
C ALA A 11 1.55 -10.16 -10.59
N GLU A 12 1.90 -11.42 -10.86
CA GLU A 12 2.89 -11.78 -11.90
C GLU A 12 2.43 -11.38 -13.30
N LYS A 13 1.15 -11.60 -13.63
CA LYS A 13 0.58 -11.16 -14.91
C LYS A 13 0.63 -9.64 -15.04
N ILE A 14 0.30 -8.91 -13.99
CA ILE A 14 0.40 -7.44 -13.96
C ILE A 14 1.84 -6.99 -14.22
N LEU A 15 2.82 -7.56 -13.50
CA LEU A 15 4.24 -7.26 -13.70
C LEU A 15 4.69 -7.54 -15.15
N LYS A 16 4.23 -8.64 -15.75
CA LYS A 16 4.52 -8.97 -17.14
C LYS A 16 3.90 -7.98 -18.12
N ILE A 17 2.66 -7.55 -17.89
CA ILE A 17 1.99 -6.57 -18.75
C ILE A 17 2.76 -5.25 -18.73
N VAL A 18 3.06 -4.72 -17.55
CA VAL A 18 3.68 -3.39 -17.43
C VAL A 18 5.11 -3.34 -17.96
N SER A 19 5.86 -4.44 -17.89
CA SER A 19 7.24 -4.53 -18.40
C SER A 19 7.34 -4.73 -19.91
N GLN A 20 6.22 -5.06 -20.57
CA GLN A 20 6.13 -5.25 -22.02
C GLN A 20 5.62 -4.00 -22.76
N LEU A 21 5.28 -2.94 -22.03
CA LEU A 21 4.89 -1.66 -22.62
C LEU A 21 6.10 -0.96 -23.25
N SER A 22 5.83 0.08 -24.02
CA SER A 22 6.83 0.93 -24.66
C SER A 22 6.70 2.38 -24.18
N ARG A 23 7.72 3.20 -24.46
CA ARG A 23 7.70 4.62 -24.08
C ARG A 23 6.58 5.43 -24.73
N GLU A 24 5.96 4.91 -25.79
CA GLU A 24 4.83 5.55 -26.48
C GLU A 24 3.48 5.22 -25.81
N ASP A 25 3.45 4.25 -24.89
CA ASP A 25 2.23 3.80 -24.23
C ASP A 25 1.88 4.63 -22.99
N VAL A 26 0.59 4.57 -22.64
CA VAL A 26 0.05 5.03 -21.36
C VAL A 26 -0.42 3.82 -20.55
N CYS A 27 0.14 3.64 -19.36
CA CYS A 27 -0.32 2.64 -18.41
C CYS A 27 -1.38 3.25 -17.49
N ILE A 28 -2.60 2.71 -17.53
CA ILE A 28 -3.67 3.10 -16.59
C ILE A 28 -3.74 2.06 -15.48
N VAL A 29 -3.47 2.51 -14.24
CA VAL A 29 -3.53 1.67 -13.04
C VAL A 29 -4.79 2.03 -12.26
N LEU A 30 -5.66 1.05 -12.02
CA LEU A 30 -6.88 1.23 -11.24
C LEU A 30 -6.68 0.61 -9.85
N LEU A 31 -6.69 1.44 -8.81
CA LEU A 31 -6.48 1.02 -7.43
C LEU A 31 -7.74 1.26 -6.59
N SER A 32 -8.03 0.29 -5.72
CA SER A 32 -9.10 0.36 -4.72
C SER A 32 -8.68 -0.38 -3.45
N GLY A 33 -9.53 -0.34 -2.43
CA GLY A 33 -9.33 -1.06 -1.17
C GLY A 33 -9.02 -2.55 -1.35
N GLY A 34 -8.19 -3.09 -0.46
CA GLY A 34 -7.79 -4.51 -0.49
C GLY A 34 -6.58 -4.84 -1.38
N GLY A 35 -6.05 -3.91 -2.18
CA GLY A 35 -4.87 -4.13 -3.03
C GLY A 35 -3.63 -4.66 -2.28
N SER A 36 -3.52 -4.31 -1.00
CA SER A 36 -2.53 -4.84 -0.07
C SER A 36 -2.43 -6.38 -0.05
N ALA A 37 -3.57 -7.06 -0.05
CA ALA A 37 -3.69 -8.52 -0.03
C ALA A 37 -3.87 -9.12 -1.44
N LEU A 38 -4.51 -8.38 -2.35
CA LEU A 38 -4.80 -8.84 -3.72
C LEU A 38 -3.63 -8.72 -4.70
N LEU A 39 -2.59 -7.96 -4.36
CA LEU A 39 -1.35 -7.81 -5.14
C LEU A 39 -0.11 -8.33 -4.40
N PRO A 40 -0.07 -9.63 -4.01
CA PRO A 40 1.13 -10.19 -3.43
C PRO A 40 2.13 -10.55 -4.52
N ALA A 41 3.25 -9.84 -4.57
CA ALA A 41 4.40 -10.23 -5.35
C ALA A 41 5.60 -10.34 -4.41
N PRO A 42 5.93 -11.53 -3.88
CA PRO A 42 7.14 -11.74 -3.10
C PRO A 42 8.40 -11.45 -3.91
N VAL A 43 9.46 -11.00 -3.25
CA VAL A 43 10.82 -10.90 -3.82
C VAL A 43 11.43 -12.28 -4.03
N GLY A 44 12.47 -12.37 -4.84
CA GLY A 44 13.19 -13.63 -5.05
C GLY A 44 13.72 -14.18 -3.73
N GLY A 45 13.65 -15.51 -3.55
CA GLY A 45 14.07 -16.16 -2.30
C GLY A 45 13.08 -16.06 -1.14
N VAL A 46 11.97 -15.32 -1.28
CA VAL A 46 10.93 -15.19 -0.26
C VAL A 46 9.62 -15.80 -0.78
N SER A 47 9.05 -16.75 -0.04
CA SER A 47 7.79 -17.38 -0.40
C SER A 47 6.56 -16.55 0.01
N LEU A 48 5.38 -16.88 -0.52
CA LEU A 48 4.12 -16.30 -0.07
C LEU A 48 3.88 -16.59 1.42
N SER A 49 4.16 -17.82 1.86
CA SER A 49 4.04 -18.22 3.26
C SER A 49 4.95 -17.42 4.18
N ASP A 50 6.19 -17.13 3.77
CA ASP A 50 7.11 -16.31 4.57
C ASP A 50 6.54 -14.91 4.80
N LYS A 51 5.98 -14.31 3.74
CA LYS A 51 5.32 -12.99 3.85
C LYS A 51 4.11 -13.03 4.77
N GLN A 52 3.31 -14.09 4.72
CA GLN A 52 2.16 -14.25 5.60
C GLN A 52 2.62 -14.38 7.06
N VAL A 53 3.64 -15.20 7.34
CA VAL A 53 4.22 -15.38 8.69
C VAL A 53 4.70 -14.04 9.25
N VAL A 54 5.52 -13.31 8.50
CA VAL A 54 6.05 -12.01 8.92
C VAL A 54 4.93 -11.00 9.15
N THR A 55 3.96 -10.92 8.23
CA THR A 55 2.83 -9.99 8.34
C THR A 55 2.00 -10.26 9.59
N ARG A 56 1.65 -11.54 9.85
CA ARG A 56 0.89 -11.92 11.06
C ARG A 56 1.68 -11.65 12.33
N GLY A 57 2.97 -12.01 12.34
CA GLY A 57 3.84 -11.78 13.49
C GLY A 57 3.91 -10.30 13.88
N LEU A 58 4.14 -9.42 12.90
CA LEU A 58 4.21 -7.97 13.15
C LEU A 58 2.88 -7.42 13.67
N MET A 59 1.76 -7.84 13.09
CA MET A 59 0.43 -7.45 13.57
C MET A 59 0.17 -7.91 15.00
N GLN A 60 0.51 -9.15 15.33
CA GLN A 60 0.32 -9.72 16.68
C GLN A 60 1.25 -9.08 17.71
N ALA A 61 2.45 -8.67 17.30
CA ALA A 61 3.41 -7.98 18.15
C ALA A 61 3.11 -6.48 18.33
N GLY A 62 2.04 -5.97 17.71
CA GLY A 62 1.59 -4.58 17.87
C GLY A 62 2.40 -3.56 17.05
N ALA A 63 2.98 -3.98 15.93
CA ALA A 63 3.62 -3.06 14.99
C ALA A 63 2.62 -2.00 14.50
N SER A 64 3.07 -0.75 14.42
CA SER A 64 2.30 0.31 13.78
C SER A 64 2.09 0.02 12.29
N ILE A 65 1.11 0.70 11.67
CA ILE A 65 0.82 0.54 10.24
C ILE A 65 2.03 0.92 9.37
N ASP A 66 2.80 1.92 9.78
CA ASP A 66 3.98 2.40 9.05
C ASP A 66 5.12 1.38 9.13
N GLU A 67 5.37 0.82 10.31
CA GLU A 67 6.35 -0.26 10.51
C GLU A 67 5.98 -1.51 9.69
N LEU A 68 4.70 -1.90 9.75
CA LEU A 68 4.18 -3.02 8.97
C LEU A 68 4.34 -2.78 7.46
N ASN A 69 4.02 -1.58 6.99
CA ASN A 69 4.14 -1.24 5.58
C ASN A 69 5.59 -1.15 5.11
N CYS A 70 6.51 -0.63 5.94
CA CYS A 70 7.94 -0.61 5.67
C CYS A 70 8.44 -2.03 5.33
N VAL A 71 8.21 -3.01 6.22
CA VAL A 71 8.61 -4.40 5.97
C VAL A 71 7.91 -4.99 4.75
N ARG A 72 6.59 -4.77 4.61
CA ARG A 72 5.82 -5.32 3.49
C ARG A 72 6.23 -4.78 2.12
N LYS A 73 6.65 -3.51 2.02
CA LYS A 73 7.16 -2.90 0.79
C LYS A 73 8.49 -3.54 0.39
N HIS A 74 9.45 -3.66 1.32
CA HIS A 74 10.78 -4.23 1.08
C HIS A 74 10.81 -5.74 0.81
N LEU A 75 9.75 -6.46 1.18
CA LEU A 75 9.55 -7.86 0.81
C LEU A 75 8.71 -8.04 -0.47
N SER A 76 8.41 -6.98 -1.23
CA SER A 76 7.55 -7.04 -2.41
C SER A 76 8.22 -6.57 -3.70
N ARG A 77 7.84 -7.16 -4.83
CA ARG A 77 8.19 -6.69 -6.19
C ARG A 77 7.22 -5.68 -6.80
N ILE A 78 6.12 -5.35 -6.10
CA ILE A 78 5.07 -4.43 -6.60
C ILE A 78 4.92 -3.19 -5.72
N LYS A 79 4.98 -3.37 -4.39
CA LYS A 79 4.71 -2.30 -3.42
C LYS A 79 5.87 -1.31 -3.31
N GLY A 80 5.60 -0.11 -2.80
CA GLY A 80 6.62 0.93 -2.63
C GLY A 80 7.22 1.37 -3.96
N GLY A 81 6.37 1.71 -4.94
CA GLY A 81 6.79 2.25 -6.23
C GLY A 81 7.29 1.20 -7.22
N ARG A 82 7.47 -0.06 -6.81
CA ARG A 82 8.08 -1.11 -7.64
C ARG A 82 7.24 -1.51 -8.85
N LEU A 83 5.92 -1.31 -8.84
CA LEU A 83 5.10 -1.45 -10.05
C LEU A 83 5.44 -0.36 -11.08
N ALA A 84 5.62 0.88 -10.61
CA ALA A 84 6.05 1.98 -11.48
C ALA A 84 7.48 1.80 -11.97
N GLN A 85 8.39 1.27 -11.15
CA GLN A 85 9.75 0.91 -11.58
C GLN A 85 9.76 -0.20 -12.65
N ALA A 86 8.88 -1.20 -12.52
CA ALA A 86 8.75 -2.28 -13.49
C ALA A 86 8.05 -1.86 -14.80
N CYS A 87 7.39 -0.70 -14.81
CA CYS A 87 6.63 -0.21 -15.96
C CYS A 87 7.55 0.50 -16.96
N THR A 88 7.45 0.11 -18.23
CA THR A 88 8.24 0.70 -19.32
C THR A 88 7.49 1.75 -20.12
N ALA A 89 6.23 2.04 -19.74
CA ALA A 89 5.39 3.06 -20.36
C ALA A 89 5.99 4.47 -20.23
N GLY A 90 5.69 5.36 -21.16
CA GLY A 90 6.08 6.78 -21.03
C GLY A 90 5.36 7.47 -19.89
N THR A 91 4.09 7.12 -19.69
CA THR A 91 3.21 7.71 -18.67
C THR A 91 2.47 6.64 -17.89
N ILE A 92 2.36 6.84 -16.58
CA ILE A 92 1.49 6.06 -15.69
C ILE A 92 0.43 7.00 -15.12
N ILE A 93 -0.84 6.64 -15.29
CA ILE A 93 -1.97 7.31 -14.67
C ILE A 93 -2.61 6.34 -13.69
N THR A 94 -2.53 6.64 -12.41
CA THR A 94 -3.13 5.83 -11.35
C THR A 94 -4.41 6.51 -10.88
N LEU A 95 -5.53 5.81 -11.01
CA LEU A 95 -6.84 6.26 -10.55
C LEU A 95 -7.20 5.48 -9.29
N ILE A 96 -7.47 6.20 -8.20
CA ILE A 96 -7.52 5.63 -6.85
C ILE A 96 -8.90 5.86 -6.24
N ILE A 97 -9.51 4.78 -5.74
CA ILE A 97 -10.59 4.83 -4.75
C ILE A 97 -9.97 4.55 -3.39
N SER A 98 -9.91 5.57 -2.54
CA SER A 98 -9.28 5.51 -1.23
C SER A 98 -10.27 5.06 -0.16
N ASP A 99 -9.86 4.05 0.61
CA ASP A 99 -10.49 3.59 1.86
C ASP A 99 -9.69 3.99 3.11
N VAL A 100 -8.70 4.88 2.96
CA VAL A 100 -7.80 5.31 4.04
C VAL A 100 -8.04 6.77 4.38
N ILE A 101 -8.24 7.07 5.67
CA ILE A 101 -8.46 8.45 6.14
C ILE A 101 -7.24 9.32 5.78
N GLY A 102 -7.51 10.48 5.17
CA GLY A 102 -6.48 11.44 4.75
C GLY A 102 -5.80 11.12 3.43
N ASP A 103 -6.17 10.02 2.78
CA ASP A 103 -5.69 9.57 1.47
C ASP A 103 -4.15 9.53 1.26
N PRO A 104 -3.35 9.01 2.22
CA PRO A 104 -1.91 8.87 2.04
C PRO A 104 -1.59 7.85 0.92
N LEU A 105 -1.08 8.35 -0.20
CA LEU A 105 -0.86 7.58 -1.42
C LEU A 105 0.12 6.41 -1.25
N ASP A 106 1.11 6.54 -0.39
CA ASP A 106 2.13 5.53 -0.12
C ASP A 106 1.62 4.39 0.79
N VAL A 107 0.52 4.64 1.51
CA VAL A 107 -0.18 3.66 2.37
C VAL A 107 -1.28 2.94 1.59
N ILE A 108 -2.03 3.64 0.72
CA ILE A 108 -3.09 3.04 -0.09
C ILE A 108 -2.51 1.92 -0.95
N ALA A 109 -3.00 0.69 -0.74
CA ALA A 109 -2.46 -0.53 -1.37
C ALA A 109 -0.93 -0.71 -1.21
N SER A 110 -0.31 -0.07 -0.22
CA SER A 110 1.13 0.05 -0.02
C SER A 110 1.88 0.73 -1.18
N GLY A 111 1.22 1.70 -1.83
CA GLY A 111 1.84 2.64 -2.78
C GLY A 111 2.57 1.99 -3.96
N PRO A 112 1.94 1.13 -4.78
CA PRO A 112 2.65 0.45 -5.87
C PRO A 112 3.21 1.40 -6.94
N THR A 113 2.64 2.60 -7.07
CA THR A 113 3.02 3.65 -8.03
C THR A 113 3.58 4.91 -7.35
N VAL A 114 3.96 4.79 -6.08
CA VAL A 114 4.46 5.90 -5.25
C VAL A 114 5.81 5.49 -4.68
N ALA A 115 6.81 6.35 -4.84
CA ALA A 115 8.15 6.07 -4.32
C ALA A 115 8.10 5.81 -2.80
N ASP A 116 8.84 4.81 -2.36
CA ASP A 116 9.00 4.49 -0.94
C ASP A 116 10.12 5.35 -0.36
N SER A 117 9.87 6.03 0.75
CA SER A 117 10.89 6.81 1.45
C SER A 117 11.67 5.98 2.47
N THR A 118 11.24 4.74 2.74
CA THR A 118 11.88 3.84 3.71
C THR A 118 12.96 3.00 3.04
N THR A 119 13.93 2.57 3.83
CA THR A 119 15.09 1.78 3.39
C THR A 119 14.98 0.30 3.77
N ALA A 120 15.74 -0.55 3.10
CA ALA A 120 15.91 -1.94 3.50
C ALA A 120 16.52 -2.04 4.91
N ALA A 121 17.37 -1.09 5.29
CA ALA A 121 17.88 -0.94 6.64
C ALA A 121 16.76 -0.64 7.66
N ASP A 122 15.81 0.24 7.33
CA ASP A 122 14.63 0.52 8.17
C ASP A 122 13.79 -0.75 8.36
N ALA A 123 13.51 -1.48 7.28
CA ALA A 123 12.75 -2.73 7.34
C ALA A 123 13.45 -3.79 8.21
N LEU A 124 14.78 -3.90 8.11
CA LEU A 124 15.58 -4.78 8.95
C LEU A 124 15.51 -4.37 10.43
N ALA A 125 15.60 -3.06 10.72
CA ALA A 125 15.48 -2.54 12.08
C ALA A 125 14.10 -2.80 12.69
N VAL A 126 13.03 -2.63 11.91
CA VAL A 126 11.66 -2.98 12.33
C VAL A 126 11.57 -4.47 12.65
N LEU A 127 12.07 -5.35 11.79
CA LEU A 127 12.06 -6.79 12.11
C LEU A 127 12.83 -7.07 13.40
N GLN A 128 14.06 -6.58 13.54
CA GLN A 128 14.87 -6.81 14.74
C GLN A 128 14.18 -6.35 16.02
N LYS A 129 13.42 -5.25 15.98
CA LYS A 129 12.62 -4.76 17.10
C LYS A 129 11.57 -5.79 17.57
N PHE A 130 10.89 -6.47 16.66
CA PHE A 130 9.76 -7.36 16.98
C PHE A 130 10.12 -8.85 17.06
N VAL A 131 11.29 -9.26 16.59
CA VAL A 131 11.75 -10.66 16.58
C VAL A 131 11.69 -11.38 17.92
N PRO A 132 11.96 -10.75 19.08
CA PRO A 132 11.76 -11.41 20.37
C PRO A 132 10.33 -11.92 20.59
N SER A 133 9.34 -11.34 19.90
CA SER A 133 7.92 -11.71 19.94
C SER A 133 7.48 -12.50 18.70
N MET A 134 8.38 -12.80 17.76
CA MET A 134 8.10 -13.51 16.51
C MET A 134 9.12 -14.65 16.28
N PRO A 135 9.03 -15.77 17.01
CA PRO A 135 10.03 -16.84 16.93
C PRO A 135 10.07 -17.57 15.58
N ASP A 136 9.00 -17.48 14.79
CA ASP A 136 8.83 -18.25 13.55
C ASP A 136 9.26 -17.47 12.29
N VAL A 137 9.91 -16.31 12.41
CA VAL A 137 10.35 -15.53 11.24
C VAL A 137 11.40 -16.32 10.44
N PRO A 138 11.14 -16.62 9.15
CA PRO A 138 12.08 -17.36 8.31
C PRO A 138 13.43 -16.64 8.13
N ALA A 139 14.54 -17.39 8.19
CA ALA A 139 15.89 -16.82 8.12
C ALA A 139 16.18 -16.09 6.79
N ASN A 140 15.64 -16.60 5.68
CA ASN A 140 15.76 -16.00 4.34
C ASN A 140 15.22 -14.57 4.27
N ILE A 141 14.26 -14.19 5.13
CA ILE A 141 13.75 -12.81 5.21
C ILE A 141 14.86 -11.85 5.69
N PHE A 142 15.61 -12.25 6.71
CA PHE A 142 16.71 -11.44 7.23
C PHE A 142 17.89 -11.38 6.28
N GLU A 143 18.20 -12.50 5.64
CA GLU A 143 19.26 -12.57 4.62
C GLU A 143 18.93 -11.61 3.48
N HIS A 144 17.72 -11.69 2.92
CA HIS A 144 17.25 -10.76 1.89
C HIS A 144 17.37 -9.29 2.30
N LEU A 145 16.88 -8.94 3.50
CA LEU A 145 16.91 -7.53 3.94
C LEU A 145 18.32 -7.04 4.27
N LYS A 146 19.20 -7.89 4.80
CA LYS A 146 20.62 -7.56 5.02
C LYS A 146 21.34 -7.33 3.70
N GLU A 147 21.14 -8.21 2.73
CA GLU A 147 21.72 -8.07 1.40
C GLU A 147 21.20 -6.81 0.69
N ALA A 148 19.90 -6.54 0.78
CA ALA A 148 19.30 -5.34 0.21
C ALA A 148 19.85 -4.06 0.84
N ALA A 149 19.98 -4.01 2.18
CA ALA A 149 20.56 -2.86 2.88
C ALA A 149 22.04 -2.61 2.53
N GLN A 150 22.79 -3.65 2.18
CA GLN A 150 24.18 -3.50 1.71
C GLN A 150 24.28 -2.98 0.26
N ASN A 151 23.24 -3.16 -0.54
CA ASN A 151 23.22 -2.82 -1.97
C ASN A 151 22.24 -1.68 -2.29
N GLU A 152 21.84 -0.91 -1.28
CA GLU A 152 20.76 0.06 -1.37
C GLU A 152 21.03 1.17 -2.40
N ASP A 153 22.26 1.72 -2.40
CA ASP A 153 22.70 2.74 -3.37
C ASP A 153 22.79 2.22 -4.83
N VAL A 154 22.80 0.89 -5.03
CA VAL A 154 23.03 0.25 -6.34
C VAL A 154 21.73 -0.33 -6.93
N SER A 155 20.76 -0.66 -6.08
CA SER A 155 19.58 -1.45 -6.47
C SER A 155 18.31 -0.63 -6.72
N ASP A 156 18.25 0.63 -6.28
CA ASP A 156 17.03 1.42 -6.43
C ASP A 156 16.92 2.02 -7.84
N GLN A 157 16.28 1.27 -8.73
CA GLN A 157 16.01 1.70 -10.10
C GLN A 157 15.09 2.94 -10.07
N PRO A 158 15.48 4.07 -10.68
CA PRO A 158 14.61 5.23 -10.71
C PRO A 158 13.34 4.92 -11.51
N ILE A 159 12.20 5.43 -11.06
CA ILE A 159 10.96 5.38 -11.83
C ILE A 159 11.16 6.18 -13.11
N GLN A 160 11.13 5.50 -14.24
CA GLN A 160 11.44 6.12 -15.53
C GLN A 160 10.23 6.78 -16.19
N SER A 161 9.01 6.36 -15.85
CA SER A 161 7.76 6.90 -16.36
C SER A 161 7.39 8.21 -15.68
N SER A 162 6.68 9.10 -16.39
CA SER A 162 5.96 10.19 -15.73
C SER A 162 4.75 9.60 -14.99
N VAL A 163 4.70 9.76 -13.66
CA VAL A 163 3.63 9.18 -12.83
C VAL A 163 2.68 10.27 -12.35
N ARG A 164 1.38 10.04 -12.58
CA ARG A 164 0.29 10.86 -12.03
C ARG A 164 -0.66 9.98 -11.21
N ASN A 165 -0.74 10.25 -9.91
CA ASN A 165 -1.69 9.60 -9.01
C ASN A 165 -2.88 10.54 -8.78
N VAL A 166 -4.11 10.05 -8.97
CA VAL A 166 -5.35 10.83 -8.85
C VAL A 166 -6.35 10.06 -8.01
N ILE A 167 -6.79 10.67 -6.91
CA ILE A 167 -7.90 10.15 -6.12
C ILE A 167 -9.19 10.54 -6.84
N ILE A 168 -9.96 9.53 -7.25
CA ILE A 168 -11.24 9.69 -7.96
C ILE A 168 -12.44 9.33 -7.09
N GLY A 169 -12.20 8.76 -5.91
CA GLY A 169 -13.22 8.51 -4.90
C GLY A 169 -12.60 8.36 -3.52
N ASN A 170 -13.24 8.96 -2.51
CA ASN A 170 -12.86 8.88 -1.10
C ASN A 170 -14.08 9.24 -0.23
N ILE A 171 -13.88 9.32 1.09
CA ILE A 171 -14.95 9.67 2.04
C ILE A 171 -15.49 11.10 1.82
N ASP A 172 -14.64 12.05 1.45
CA ASP A 172 -15.06 13.45 1.24
C ASP A 172 -15.98 13.59 0.04
N VAL A 173 -15.76 12.81 -1.03
CA VAL A 173 -16.67 12.73 -2.19
C VAL A 173 -18.04 12.21 -1.75
N ALA A 174 -18.08 11.16 -0.93
CA ALA A 174 -19.33 10.59 -0.44
C ALA A 174 -20.10 11.58 0.47
N ILE A 175 -19.41 12.25 1.39
CA ILE A 175 -20.00 13.26 2.28
C ILE A 175 -20.52 14.45 1.47
N SER A 176 -19.75 14.93 0.50
CA SER A 176 -20.15 16.05 -0.36
C SER A 176 -21.40 15.71 -1.18
N ALA A 177 -21.50 14.48 -1.70
CA ALA A 177 -22.68 14.01 -2.42
C ALA A 177 -23.90 13.91 -1.50
N ALA A 178 -23.74 13.38 -0.28
CA ALA A 178 -24.83 13.31 0.70
C ALA A 178 -25.31 14.70 1.14
N ALA A 179 -24.39 15.63 1.39
CA ALA A 179 -24.68 17.02 1.72
C ALA A 179 -25.46 17.72 0.59
N HIS A 180 -25.03 17.50 -0.66
CA HIS A 180 -25.70 18.06 -1.83
C HIS A 180 -27.15 17.55 -1.97
N GLU A 181 -27.36 16.24 -1.83
CA GLU A 181 -28.68 15.63 -1.90
C GLU A 181 -29.60 16.10 -0.76
N ALA A 182 -29.08 16.24 0.46
CA ALA A 182 -29.84 16.76 1.60
C ALA A 182 -30.29 18.22 1.35
N ALA A 183 -29.39 19.07 0.84
CA ALA A 183 -29.73 20.44 0.49
C ALA A 183 -30.79 20.51 -0.62
N GLN A 184 -30.72 19.65 -1.65
CA GLN A 184 -31.73 19.58 -2.71
C GLN A 184 -33.12 19.20 -2.17
N ARG A 185 -33.18 18.47 -1.06
CA ARG A 185 -34.43 18.10 -0.37
C ARG A 185 -34.94 19.18 0.60
N GLY A 186 -34.23 20.30 0.72
CA GLY A 186 -34.62 21.42 1.57
C GLY A 186 -34.16 21.32 3.03
N TYR A 187 -33.23 20.41 3.34
CA TYR A 187 -32.58 20.39 4.65
C TYR A 187 -31.50 21.48 4.74
N ASP A 188 -31.34 22.06 5.92
CA ASP A 188 -30.12 22.79 6.26
C ASP A 188 -29.00 21.80 6.55
N VAL A 189 -27.80 22.05 6.02
CA VAL A 189 -26.72 21.05 6.00
C VAL A 189 -25.47 21.64 6.63
N GLU A 190 -25.03 21.01 7.72
CA GLU A 190 -23.73 21.22 8.32
C GLU A 190 -22.85 19.98 8.08
N SER A 191 -21.71 20.17 7.42
CA SER A 191 -20.75 19.09 7.18
C SER A 191 -19.68 19.08 8.26
N LEU A 192 -19.62 17.98 9.01
CA LEU A 192 -18.58 17.73 10.02
C LEU A 192 -17.28 17.16 9.43
N GLY A 193 -17.22 16.98 8.11
CA GLY A 193 -16.05 16.45 7.40
C GLY A 193 -15.84 14.94 7.54
N GLY A 194 -14.92 14.40 6.72
CA GLY A 194 -14.65 12.95 6.62
C GLY A 194 -13.54 12.41 7.52
N LYS A 195 -12.95 13.25 8.39
CA LYS A 195 -11.78 12.88 9.20
C LYS A 195 -12.13 12.51 10.65
N ASN A 196 -13.39 12.20 10.92
CA ASN A 196 -13.84 11.82 12.24
C ASN A 196 -13.21 10.46 12.63
N ALA A 197 -12.39 10.47 13.67
CA ALA A 197 -11.69 9.31 14.21
C ALA A 197 -11.81 9.33 15.74
N GLY A 198 -11.90 8.15 16.36
CA GLY A 198 -12.09 8.01 17.80
C GLY A 198 -12.87 6.76 18.14
N ILE A 199 -13.20 6.61 19.43
CA ILE A 199 -14.04 5.52 19.89
C ILE A 199 -15.47 5.80 19.42
N ALA A 200 -16.07 4.88 18.65
CA ALA A 200 -17.37 5.09 18.03
C ALA A 200 -18.47 5.50 19.03
N ARG A 201 -18.41 5.00 20.27
CA ARG A 201 -19.33 5.38 21.34
C ARG A 201 -19.18 6.85 21.77
N GLU A 202 -17.96 7.33 21.90
CA GLU A 202 -17.66 8.70 22.35
C GLU A 202 -18.07 9.69 21.25
N VAL A 203 -17.64 9.44 20.01
CA VAL A 203 -18.04 10.25 18.85
C VAL A 203 -19.56 10.29 18.70
N GLY A 204 -20.24 9.16 18.89
CA GLY A 204 -21.70 9.11 18.83
C GLY A 204 -22.40 9.90 19.95
N MET A 205 -21.78 10.02 21.13
CA MET A 205 -22.29 10.86 22.21
C MET A 205 -22.11 12.34 21.87
N ASP A 206 -20.92 12.73 21.38
CA ASP A 206 -20.62 14.12 21.00
C ASP A 206 -21.55 14.62 19.87
N LEU A 207 -21.96 13.75 18.96
CA LEU A 207 -22.89 14.07 17.86
C LEU A 207 -24.36 14.18 18.30
N ALA A 208 -24.70 13.67 19.49
CA ALA A 208 -26.07 13.66 20.00
C ALA A 208 -26.37 14.85 20.94
N GLU A 209 -25.34 15.52 21.44
CA GLU A 209 -25.42 16.77 22.21
C GLU A 209 -25.66 17.99 21.32
#